data_AF-A0A3B9MSN3-F1
#
_entry.id   AF-A0A3B9MSN3-F1
#
_cell.length_a   1.000
_cell.length_b   1.000
_cell.length_c   1.000
_cell.angle_alpha   90.00
_cell.angle_beta   90.00
_cell.angle_gamma   90.00
#
_symmetry.space_group_name_H-M   'P 1'
#
loop_
_entity.id
_entity.type
_entity.pdbx_description
1 polymer ?
#
loop_
_entity_poly.entity_id
_entity_poly.type
_entity_poly.pdbx_seq_one_letter_code
_entity_poly.pdbx_strand_id
1 'polypeptide(L)'
;MYENRSNFIFPLIAQMTEKGIRFCLETGASDCGIVIFDKEGEKELSRIPFESSDRIGNLYCKTVSGFDASGISYVFYINDELISDPRATGFAGGREYGARPETALKALVGTGEFDWEDDKTPFLSYEDSFWYLLHVRGFTKSPSSGVKAKGTFSGIIEKLDHLSSIGITTIELQPAYDFIEWDDETGRINYWGYKEGFYYAPKKAYSYSGDPAKEFKELVKALHKRGMEICMQFYFAPDYPESEVLEILRYWVVNFHVDAFHLMGLNIPMRLITSDSLLAGTKILSDHLENVNFEKLKKRFKKRVVGFYNDDFQYPLRRLIKSDEGQVSECLSMLRSNPEDFGRINFLSSYRGFTLMDMVSYDRKHNEENGEDGRDGSD
;
A
#
# COMPACT_ATOMS: atom_id res chain seq x y z
N MET A 1 -27.26 -27.55 3.88
CA MET A 1 -26.29 -28.46 4.53
C MET A 1 -24.99 -28.25 3.77
N TYR A 2 -23.92 -27.78 4.44
CA TYR A 2 -22.69 -27.34 3.76
C TYR A 2 -21.91 -28.55 3.23
N GLU A 3 -21.65 -28.62 1.91
CA GLU A 3 -20.77 -29.65 1.36
C GLU A 3 -19.31 -29.19 1.48
N ASN A 4 -18.53 -29.93 2.29
CA ASN A 4 -17.07 -29.92 2.31
C ASN A 4 -16.37 -28.60 2.70
N ARG A 5 -16.14 -28.43 4.02
CA ARG A 5 -15.34 -27.31 4.61
C ARG A 5 -13.83 -27.42 4.38
N SER A 6 -13.33 -28.51 3.80
CA SER A 6 -11.90 -28.86 3.78
C SER A 6 -11.05 -27.99 2.85
N ASN A 7 -11.66 -27.01 2.19
CA ASN A 7 -11.07 -26.30 1.07
C ASN A 7 -10.92 -24.79 1.29
N PHE A 8 -11.19 -24.22 2.47
CA PHE A 8 -10.96 -22.79 2.70
C PHE A 8 -9.46 -22.49 2.75
N ILE A 9 -9.01 -21.60 1.87
CA ILE A 9 -7.62 -21.13 1.81
C ILE A 9 -7.67 -19.61 1.94
N PHE A 10 -6.95 -19.08 2.91
CA PHE A 10 -6.72 -17.63 3.06
C PHE A 10 -5.45 -17.24 2.29
N PRO A 11 -5.36 -15.99 1.75
CA PRO A 11 -6.35 -14.91 1.82
C PRO A 11 -7.55 -15.14 0.89
N LEU A 12 -8.68 -14.46 1.14
CA LEU A 12 -9.95 -14.65 0.41
C LEU A 12 -9.99 -14.01 -1.00
N ILE A 13 -8.83 -13.84 -1.63
CA ILE A 13 -8.69 -13.40 -3.03
C ILE A 13 -9.23 -14.48 -3.99
N ALA A 14 -9.47 -14.14 -5.26
CA ALA A 14 -9.71 -15.15 -6.28
C ALA A 14 -8.45 -16.01 -6.52
N GLN A 15 -8.58 -17.34 -6.42
CA GLN A 15 -7.45 -18.27 -6.44
C GLN A 15 -7.67 -19.45 -7.39
N MET A 16 -6.59 -19.87 -8.04
CA MET A 16 -6.55 -21.14 -8.77
C MET A 16 -6.60 -22.33 -7.81
N THR A 17 -7.38 -23.34 -8.18
CA THR A 17 -7.48 -24.63 -7.49
C THR A 17 -7.37 -25.76 -8.51
N GLU A 18 -7.16 -27.00 -8.06
CA GLU A 18 -7.15 -28.18 -8.94
C GLU A 18 -8.45 -28.34 -9.75
N LYS A 19 -9.57 -27.76 -9.29
CA LYS A 19 -10.90 -27.93 -9.90
C LYS A 19 -11.39 -26.70 -10.69
N GLY A 20 -10.62 -25.61 -10.71
CA GLY A 20 -11.03 -24.34 -11.31
C GLY A 20 -10.67 -23.14 -10.44
N ILE A 21 -11.35 -22.03 -10.63
CA ILE A 21 -11.07 -20.76 -9.95
C ILE A 21 -12.04 -20.61 -8.79
N ARG A 22 -11.52 -20.38 -7.58
CA ARG A 22 -12.34 -20.07 -6.41
C ARG A 22 -12.53 -18.57 -6.29
N PHE A 23 -13.78 -18.17 -6.08
CA PHE A 23 -14.19 -16.81 -5.77
C PHE A 23 -14.86 -16.79 -4.40
N CYS A 24 -14.57 -15.77 -3.61
CA CYS A 24 -15.17 -15.59 -2.29
C CYS A 24 -15.76 -14.18 -2.15
N LEU A 25 -17.01 -14.10 -1.69
CA LEU A 25 -17.74 -12.84 -1.49
C LEU A 25 -18.31 -12.79 -0.07
N GLU A 26 -18.00 -11.73 0.63
CA GLU A 26 -18.59 -11.43 1.93
C GLU A 26 -19.88 -10.63 1.74
N THR A 27 -21.02 -11.23 2.08
CA THR A 27 -22.32 -10.57 2.03
C THR A 27 -23.38 -11.29 2.87
N GLY A 28 -24.31 -10.51 3.42
CA GLY A 28 -25.51 -11.04 4.07
C GLY A 28 -26.61 -11.45 3.07
N ALA A 29 -26.57 -10.91 1.84
CA ALA A 29 -27.60 -11.08 0.82
C ALA A 29 -27.72 -12.53 0.35
N SER A 30 -28.93 -12.91 -0.08
CA SER A 30 -29.21 -14.21 -0.69
C SER A 30 -29.05 -14.19 -2.20
N ASP A 31 -29.41 -13.09 -2.85
CA ASP A 31 -29.22 -12.90 -4.29
C ASP A 31 -27.83 -12.30 -4.53
N CYS A 32 -26.87 -13.15 -4.86
CA CYS A 32 -25.51 -12.74 -5.14
C CYS A 32 -24.79 -13.78 -6.00
N GLY A 33 -23.67 -13.38 -6.57
CA GLY A 33 -22.84 -14.27 -7.37
C GLY A 33 -21.73 -13.53 -8.11
N ILE A 34 -21.25 -14.13 -9.18
CA ILE A 34 -20.21 -13.56 -10.04
C ILE A 34 -20.71 -13.36 -11.46
N VAL A 35 -20.20 -12.32 -12.11
CA VAL A 35 -20.30 -12.12 -13.55
C VAL A 35 -18.90 -12.19 -14.12
N ILE A 36 -18.69 -13.13 -15.05
CA ILE A 36 -17.42 -13.38 -15.71
C ILE A 36 -17.45 -12.72 -17.09
N PHE A 37 -16.38 -12.01 -17.40
CA PHE A 37 -16.15 -11.34 -18.67
C PHE A 37 -14.91 -11.93 -19.36
N ASP A 38 -14.68 -11.56 -20.61
CA ASP A 38 -13.37 -11.72 -21.22
C ASP A 38 -12.29 -10.92 -20.47
N LYS A 39 -11.03 -11.17 -20.83
CA LYS A 39 -9.86 -10.58 -20.17
C LYS A 39 -9.93 -9.05 -20.07
N GLU A 40 -10.41 -8.38 -21.11
CA GLU A 40 -10.48 -6.91 -21.17
C GLU A 40 -11.71 -6.36 -20.43
N GLY A 41 -12.69 -7.22 -20.11
CA GLY A 41 -13.90 -6.84 -19.37
C GLY A 41 -14.99 -6.24 -20.27
N GLU A 42 -14.93 -6.49 -21.58
CA GLU A 42 -15.83 -5.92 -22.58
C GLU A 42 -17.04 -6.82 -22.85
N LYS A 43 -16.85 -8.15 -22.84
CA LYS A 43 -17.90 -9.12 -23.16
C LYS A 43 -18.24 -10.00 -21.97
N GLU A 44 -19.50 -9.98 -21.53
CA GLU A 44 -20.02 -10.95 -20.56
C GLU A 44 -19.99 -12.37 -21.16
N LEU A 45 -19.32 -13.28 -20.45
CA LEU A 45 -19.21 -14.69 -20.82
C LEU A 45 -20.18 -15.56 -20.02
N SER A 46 -20.39 -15.24 -18.74
CA SER A 46 -21.25 -16.01 -17.86
C SER A 46 -21.67 -15.22 -16.63
N ARG A 47 -22.86 -15.53 -16.11
CA ARG A 47 -23.35 -15.06 -14.81
C ARG A 47 -23.69 -16.28 -13.96
N ILE A 48 -23.05 -16.39 -12.80
CA ILE A 48 -23.07 -17.59 -11.97
C ILE A 48 -23.58 -17.23 -10.57
N PRO A 49 -24.81 -17.64 -10.21
CA PRO A 49 -25.33 -17.41 -8.87
C PRO A 49 -24.59 -18.23 -7.82
N PHE A 50 -24.46 -17.65 -6.64
CA PHE A 50 -24.03 -18.35 -5.44
C PHE A 50 -25.25 -18.95 -4.76
N GLU A 51 -25.11 -20.21 -4.36
CA GLU A 51 -26.17 -20.97 -3.73
C GLU A 51 -26.01 -20.97 -2.21
N SER A 52 -27.08 -21.27 -1.47
CA SER A 52 -27.01 -21.41 -0.01
C SER A 52 -26.02 -22.48 0.47
N SER A 53 -25.67 -23.46 -0.39
CA SER A 53 -24.63 -24.46 -0.15
C SER A 53 -23.21 -23.91 -0.24
N ASP A 54 -23.02 -22.77 -0.93
CA ASP A 54 -21.72 -22.11 -1.13
C ASP A 54 -21.36 -21.18 0.04
N ARG A 55 -22.31 -20.89 0.93
CA ARG A 55 -22.15 -19.96 2.06
C ARG A 55 -21.53 -20.64 3.28
N ILE A 56 -20.77 -19.93 4.12
CA ILE A 56 -20.49 -20.27 5.52
C ILE A 56 -20.51 -18.96 6.31
N GLY A 57 -21.39 -18.82 7.31
CA GLY A 57 -21.57 -17.54 8.00
C GLY A 57 -22.07 -16.49 6.99
N ASN A 58 -21.32 -15.41 6.78
CA ASN A 58 -21.61 -14.38 5.76
C ASN A 58 -20.66 -14.43 4.56
N LEU A 59 -19.94 -15.54 4.40
CA LEU A 59 -18.96 -15.70 3.33
C LEU A 59 -19.46 -16.75 2.33
N TYR A 60 -19.69 -16.36 1.08
CA TYR A 60 -19.88 -17.29 -0.01
C TYR A 60 -18.54 -17.63 -0.64
N CYS A 61 -18.25 -18.91 -0.88
CA CYS A 61 -17.08 -19.34 -1.63
C CYS A 61 -17.48 -20.43 -2.63
N LYS A 62 -17.32 -20.12 -3.92
CA LYS A 62 -17.67 -21.02 -5.02
C LYS A 62 -16.45 -21.29 -5.89
N THR A 63 -16.23 -22.55 -6.26
CA THR A 63 -15.22 -22.93 -7.25
C THR A 63 -15.90 -23.08 -8.61
N VAL A 64 -15.43 -22.33 -9.59
CA VAL A 64 -15.98 -22.31 -10.95
C VAL A 64 -14.96 -22.93 -11.90
N SER A 65 -15.38 -23.94 -12.63
CA SER A 65 -14.59 -24.65 -13.63
C SER A 65 -14.89 -24.15 -15.04
N GLY A 66 -14.07 -24.55 -16.02
CA GLY A 66 -14.33 -24.25 -17.43
C GLY A 66 -13.84 -22.90 -17.93
N PHE A 67 -13.11 -22.14 -17.10
CA PHE A 67 -12.46 -20.88 -17.50
C PHE A 67 -10.95 -20.97 -17.31
N ASP A 68 -10.22 -20.38 -18.26
CA ASP A 68 -8.81 -20.05 -18.09
C ASP A 68 -8.70 -18.71 -17.36
N ALA A 69 -8.10 -18.71 -16.18
CA ALA A 69 -7.95 -17.53 -15.34
C ALA A 69 -7.20 -16.38 -16.03
N SER A 70 -6.30 -16.69 -16.97
CA SER A 70 -5.53 -15.67 -17.70
C SER A 70 -6.36 -14.98 -18.79
N GLY A 71 -7.49 -15.60 -19.18
CA GLY A 71 -8.36 -15.15 -20.26
C GLY A 71 -9.66 -14.49 -19.81
N ILE A 72 -9.85 -14.28 -18.50
CA ILE A 72 -11.08 -13.73 -17.94
C ILE A 72 -10.83 -12.55 -17.00
N SER A 73 -11.88 -11.76 -16.80
CA SER A 73 -12.04 -10.82 -15.70
C SER A 73 -13.41 -11.02 -15.04
N TYR A 74 -13.66 -10.45 -13.87
CA TYR A 74 -14.92 -10.66 -13.17
C TYR A 74 -15.34 -9.48 -12.28
N VAL A 75 -16.63 -9.43 -11.96
CA VAL A 75 -17.18 -8.64 -10.85
C VAL A 75 -18.10 -9.53 -10.04
N PHE A 76 -18.39 -9.12 -8.80
CA PHE A 76 -19.49 -9.70 -8.06
C PHE A 76 -20.78 -8.95 -8.39
N TYR A 77 -21.91 -9.60 -8.12
CA TYR A 77 -23.19 -8.92 -8.01
C TYR A 77 -23.84 -9.22 -6.67
N ILE A 78 -24.52 -8.22 -6.11
CA ILE A 78 -25.37 -8.34 -4.93
C ILE A 78 -26.71 -7.70 -5.29
N ASN A 79 -27.77 -8.51 -5.30
CA ASN A 79 -29.05 -8.13 -5.91
C ASN A 79 -28.81 -7.63 -7.35
N ASP A 80 -29.26 -6.41 -7.67
CA ASP A 80 -29.11 -5.80 -9.00
C ASP A 80 -27.81 -5.00 -9.18
N GLU A 81 -26.97 -4.89 -8.14
CA GLU A 81 -25.76 -4.06 -8.18
C GLU A 81 -24.51 -4.88 -8.51
N LEU A 82 -23.70 -4.38 -9.46
CA LEU A 82 -22.36 -4.92 -9.73
C LEU A 82 -21.36 -4.24 -8.82
N ILE A 83 -20.52 -5.03 -8.15
CA ILE A 83 -19.48 -4.53 -7.25
C ILE A 83 -18.11 -5.08 -7.67
N SER A 84 -17.10 -4.22 -7.59
CA SER A 84 -15.71 -4.65 -7.75
C SER A 84 -15.32 -5.56 -6.58
N ASP A 85 -14.46 -6.56 -6.83
CA ASP A 85 -13.93 -7.37 -5.73
C ASP A 85 -13.05 -6.50 -4.81
N PRO A 86 -13.40 -6.32 -3.52
CA PRO A 86 -12.58 -5.57 -2.57
C PRO A 86 -11.18 -6.19 -2.38
N ARG A 87 -11.05 -7.49 -2.65
CA ARG A 87 -9.82 -8.29 -2.56
C ARG A 87 -9.21 -8.59 -3.94
N ALA A 88 -9.59 -7.82 -4.97
CA ALA A 88 -8.97 -7.91 -6.28
C ALA A 88 -7.45 -7.74 -6.19
N THR A 89 -6.71 -8.59 -6.92
CA THR A 89 -5.24 -8.50 -7.03
C THR A 89 -4.79 -7.67 -8.23
N GLY A 90 -5.73 -7.24 -9.06
CA GLY A 90 -5.52 -6.41 -10.24
C GLY A 90 -6.84 -6.19 -10.99
N PHE A 91 -6.82 -5.26 -11.95
CA PHE A 91 -8.00 -4.90 -12.74
C PHE A 91 -7.71 -4.90 -14.24
N ALA A 92 -8.72 -5.30 -15.01
CA ALA A 92 -8.75 -5.30 -16.47
C ALA A 92 -8.79 -3.88 -17.04
N GLY A 93 -8.44 -3.75 -18.32
CA GLY A 93 -8.40 -2.49 -19.05
C GLY A 93 -7.27 -1.56 -18.63
N GLY A 94 -7.21 -0.37 -19.25
CA GLY A 94 -6.33 0.73 -18.86
C GLY A 94 -7.08 1.74 -17.99
N ARG A 95 -6.55 2.07 -16.80
CA ARG A 95 -7.12 3.14 -15.97
C ARG A 95 -6.28 4.40 -16.12
N GLU A 96 -6.86 5.43 -16.73
CA GLU A 96 -6.24 6.75 -16.76
C GLU A 96 -6.24 7.38 -15.35
N TYR A 97 -5.11 7.96 -14.94
CA TYR A 97 -4.96 8.59 -13.64
C TYR A 97 -5.92 9.78 -13.50
N GLY A 98 -6.76 9.76 -12.46
CA GLY A 98 -7.76 10.82 -12.23
C GLY A 98 -9.12 10.54 -12.86
N ALA A 99 -9.27 9.45 -13.61
CA ALA A 99 -10.56 9.06 -14.18
C ALA A 99 -11.54 8.63 -13.08
N ARG A 100 -12.80 9.06 -13.22
CA ARG A 100 -13.92 8.60 -12.42
C ARG A 100 -14.53 7.35 -13.06
N PRO A 101 -14.48 6.16 -12.41
CA PRO A 101 -15.13 4.97 -12.95
C PRO A 101 -16.65 5.14 -12.99
N GLU A 102 -17.29 4.84 -14.11
CA GLU A 102 -18.76 4.86 -14.25
C GLU A 102 -19.41 3.55 -13.79
N THR A 103 -18.63 2.47 -13.75
CA THR A 103 -19.10 1.12 -13.38
C THR A 103 -18.08 0.41 -12.50
N ALA A 104 -18.50 -0.68 -11.86
CA ALA A 104 -17.60 -1.57 -11.14
C ALA A 104 -16.42 -2.03 -12.00
N LEU A 105 -15.24 -2.00 -11.40
CA LEU A 105 -13.99 -2.41 -12.01
C LEU A 105 -13.94 -3.94 -12.08
N LYS A 106 -13.62 -4.46 -13.27
CA LYS A 106 -13.50 -5.90 -13.47
C LYS A 106 -12.15 -6.39 -12.96
N ALA A 107 -12.19 -7.20 -11.92
CA ALA A 107 -11.03 -7.79 -11.28
C ALA A 107 -10.41 -8.87 -12.19
N LEU A 108 -9.09 -9.00 -12.12
CA LEU A 108 -8.33 -10.06 -12.76
C LEU A 108 -8.09 -11.18 -11.75
N VAL A 109 -7.98 -12.41 -12.26
CA VAL A 109 -7.55 -13.55 -11.46
C VAL A 109 -6.01 -13.61 -11.49
N GLY A 110 -5.38 -13.67 -10.31
CA GLY A 110 -3.93 -13.79 -10.21
C GLY A 110 -3.45 -15.09 -10.85
N THR A 111 -2.68 -15.00 -11.93
CA THR A 111 -2.19 -16.16 -12.71
C THR A 111 -0.68 -16.26 -12.83
N GLY A 112 0.05 -15.20 -12.46
CA GLY A 112 1.46 -15.08 -12.77
C GLY A 112 2.40 -15.55 -11.68
N GLU A 113 3.20 -16.55 -11.99
CA GLU A 113 4.50 -16.74 -11.36
C GLU A 113 5.43 -15.60 -11.82
N PHE A 114 6.21 -15.05 -10.90
CA PHE A 114 7.24 -14.06 -11.20
C PHE A 114 8.60 -14.68 -10.86
N ASP A 115 9.53 -14.64 -11.79
CA ASP A 115 10.87 -15.14 -11.56
C ASP A 115 11.65 -14.14 -10.70
N TRP A 116 11.75 -14.43 -9.40
CA TRP A 116 12.54 -13.64 -8.46
C TRP A 116 14.05 -13.86 -8.61
N GLU A 117 14.50 -14.81 -9.44
CA GLU A 117 15.90 -15.24 -9.51
C GLU A 117 16.44 -15.53 -8.09
N ASP A 118 17.55 -14.90 -7.71
CA ASP A 118 18.23 -15.10 -6.43
C ASP A 118 17.86 -14.00 -5.39
N ASP A 119 16.71 -13.35 -5.56
CA ASP A 119 16.29 -12.21 -4.73
C ASP A 119 16.38 -12.50 -3.23
N LYS A 120 16.90 -11.53 -2.48
CA LYS A 120 17.03 -11.59 -1.03
C LYS A 120 16.76 -10.22 -0.45
N THR A 121 15.91 -10.19 0.56
CA THR A 121 15.62 -9.00 1.36
C THR A 121 16.90 -8.48 2.04
N PRO A 122 17.24 -7.19 1.92
CA PRO A 122 18.48 -6.62 2.48
C PRO A 122 18.58 -6.66 4.02
N PHE A 123 17.46 -6.61 4.74
CA PHE A 123 17.39 -6.62 6.21
C PHE A 123 18.28 -5.55 6.90
N LEU A 124 18.24 -4.32 6.42
CA LEU A 124 18.96 -3.19 7.00
C LEU A 124 18.45 -2.87 8.41
N SER A 125 19.34 -2.36 9.26
CA SER A 125 19.00 -1.83 10.58
C SER A 125 18.43 -0.42 10.44
N TYR A 126 17.58 0.05 11.36
CA TYR A 126 17.15 1.46 11.34
C TYR A 126 18.33 2.42 11.42
N GLU A 127 19.34 2.10 12.24
CA GLU A 127 20.57 2.88 12.43
C GLU A 127 21.48 2.94 11.20
N ASP A 128 21.34 1.99 10.27
CA ASP A 128 22.13 1.93 9.03
C ASP A 128 21.31 2.36 7.81
N SER A 129 20.15 3.00 8.04
CA SER A 129 19.20 3.32 6.98
C SER A 129 19.01 4.82 6.77
N PHE A 130 18.90 5.22 5.50
CA PHE A 130 18.55 6.56 5.05
C PHE A 130 17.38 6.49 4.08
N TRP A 131 16.25 7.08 4.50
CA TRP A 131 14.95 6.87 3.88
C TRP A 131 14.60 8.01 2.94
N TYR A 132 14.03 7.67 1.78
CA TYR A 132 13.53 8.64 0.81
C TYR A 132 12.05 8.40 0.55
N LEU A 133 11.21 9.25 1.15
CA LEU A 133 9.76 9.25 0.95
C LEU A 133 9.41 9.91 -0.39
N LEU A 134 8.71 9.18 -1.26
CA LEU A 134 8.29 9.67 -2.56
C LEU A 134 6.86 9.29 -2.91
N HIS A 135 6.26 10.09 -3.79
CA HIS A 135 5.04 9.75 -4.51
C HIS A 135 5.40 9.13 -5.86
N VAL A 136 4.93 7.91 -6.17
CA VAL A 136 5.29 7.17 -7.40
C VAL A 136 5.12 8.01 -8.67
N ARG A 137 3.93 8.61 -8.85
CA ARG A 137 3.68 9.55 -9.96
C ARG A 137 4.58 10.77 -9.91
N GLY A 138 4.53 11.55 -8.83
CA GLY A 138 5.24 12.82 -8.71
C GLY A 138 6.74 12.73 -8.96
N PHE A 139 7.37 11.64 -8.52
CA PHE A 139 8.83 11.46 -8.60
C PHE A 139 9.38 11.59 -10.04
N THR A 140 8.63 11.12 -11.05
CA THR A 140 9.12 11.14 -12.44
C THR A 140 8.13 11.69 -13.47
N LYS A 141 6.98 12.22 -13.06
CA LYS A 141 5.97 12.72 -14.03
C LYS A 141 6.42 13.94 -14.81
N SER A 142 7.23 14.82 -14.21
CA SER A 142 7.75 16.03 -14.86
C SER A 142 8.51 15.67 -16.15
N PRO A 143 8.40 16.44 -17.23
CA PRO A 143 9.25 16.29 -18.41
C PRO A 143 10.76 16.34 -18.10
N SER A 144 11.15 17.10 -17.07
CA SER A 144 12.56 17.22 -16.64
C SER A 144 13.12 15.94 -16.01
N SER A 145 12.28 14.95 -15.69
CA SER A 145 12.76 13.67 -15.16
C SER A 145 13.63 12.92 -16.16
N GLY A 146 13.42 13.11 -17.47
CA GLY A 146 14.16 12.44 -18.52
C GLY A 146 13.92 10.93 -18.63
N VAL A 147 12.98 10.36 -17.87
CA VAL A 147 12.62 8.94 -17.96
C VAL A 147 11.62 8.68 -19.07
N LYS A 148 11.60 7.45 -19.58
CA LYS A 148 10.59 7.00 -20.55
C LYS A 148 9.25 6.74 -19.85
N ALA A 149 9.28 6.01 -18.73
CA ALA A 149 8.10 5.54 -18.02
C ALA A 149 7.61 6.55 -16.95
N LYS A 150 7.26 7.76 -17.38
CA LYS A 150 6.98 8.91 -16.48
C LYS A 150 5.85 8.65 -15.48
N GLY A 151 6.17 8.77 -14.19
CA GLY A 151 5.23 8.70 -13.09
C GLY A 151 4.69 7.29 -12.83
N THR A 152 5.55 6.28 -13.01
CA THR A 152 5.22 4.85 -12.86
C THR A 152 6.28 4.15 -12.02
N PHE A 153 6.02 2.90 -11.61
CA PHE A 153 7.01 2.06 -10.95
C PHE A 153 8.27 1.87 -11.81
N SER A 154 8.09 1.58 -13.12
CA SER A 154 9.21 1.53 -14.07
C SER A 154 10.02 2.83 -14.14
N GLY A 155 9.35 3.99 -14.01
CA GLY A 155 10.03 5.29 -13.96
C GLY A 155 10.92 5.46 -12.74
N ILE A 156 10.56 4.87 -11.59
CA ILE A 156 11.43 4.83 -10.40
C ILE A 156 12.67 3.97 -10.70
N ILE A 157 12.50 2.82 -11.36
CA ILE A 157 13.62 1.93 -11.75
C ILE A 157 14.68 2.70 -12.56
N GLU A 158 14.25 3.54 -13.51
CA GLU A 158 15.12 4.41 -14.32
C GLU A 158 15.90 5.45 -13.50
N LYS A 159 15.56 5.66 -12.22
CA LYS A 159 16.21 6.62 -11.31
C LYS A 159 16.93 5.98 -10.12
N LEU A 160 16.96 4.66 -10.01
CA LEU A 160 17.61 3.99 -8.87
C LEU A 160 19.09 4.32 -8.76
N ASP A 161 19.81 4.44 -9.87
CA ASP A 161 21.24 4.79 -9.85
C ASP A 161 21.48 6.18 -9.23
N HIS A 162 20.57 7.13 -9.47
CA HIS A 162 20.62 8.43 -8.82
C HIS A 162 20.37 8.31 -7.31
N LEU A 163 19.33 7.58 -6.90
CA LEU A 163 19.01 7.38 -5.47
C LEU A 163 20.15 6.67 -4.73
N SER A 164 20.76 5.65 -5.33
CA SER A 164 21.96 5.01 -4.77
C SER A 164 23.14 5.98 -4.68
N SER A 165 23.34 6.86 -5.68
CA SER A 165 24.46 7.81 -5.69
C SER A 165 24.42 8.84 -4.57
N ILE A 166 23.22 9.19 -4.09
CA ILE A 166 23.03 10.11 -2.96
C ILE A 166 22.89 9.39 -1.61
N GLY A 167 23.10 8.07 -1.58
CA GLY A 167 23.14 7.27 -0.37
C GLY A 167 21.78 6.85 0.20
N ILE A 168 20.70 6.91 -0.59
CA ILE A 168 19.41 6.35 -0.15
C ILE A 168 19.56 4.84 0.01
N THR A 169 19.07 4.31 1.12
CA THR A 169 19.04 2.87 1.40
C THR A 169 17.63 2.30 1.38
N THR A 170 16.62 3.14 1.65
CA THR A 170 15.23 2.69 1.75
C THR A 170 14.33 3.69 1.02
N ILE A 171 13.55 3.21 0.06
CA ILE A 171 12.51 4.03 -0.57
C ILE A 171 11.21 3.82 0.20
N GLU A 172 10.58 4.89 0.65
CA GLU A 172 9.21 4.82 1.18
C GLU A 172 8.24 5.36 0.13
N LEU A 173 7.26 4.55 -0.23
CA LEU A 173 6.19 4.93 -1.14
C LEU A 173 5.00 5.44 -0.33
N GLN A 174 4.51 6.62 -0.68
CA GLN A 174 3.11 6.99 -0.44
C GLN A 174 2.15 5.91 -1.00
N PRO A 175 0.86 5.88 -0.60
CA PRO A 175 -0.09 4.85 -1.02
C PRO A 175 0.06 4.41 -2.48
N ALA A 176 0.49 3.17 -2.66
CA ALA A 176 0.75 2.55 -3.95
C ALA A 176 -0.05 1.25 -4.15
N TYR A 177 -0.94 0.92 -3.21
CA TYR A 177 -2.09 0.06 -3.48
C TYR A 177 -3.09 0.78 -4.39
N ASP A 178 -3.98 0.05 -5.04
CA ASP A 178 -4.89 0.64 -6.01
C ASP A 178 -6.04 1.37 -5.31
N PHE A 179 -6.40 2.54 -5.82
CA PHE A 179 -7.46 3.39 -5.30
C PHE A 179 -8.00 4.26 -6.43
N ILE A 180 -9.22 4.78 -6.26
CA ILE A 180 -9.81 5.75 -7.18
C ILE A 180 -9.38 7.14 -6.75
N GLU A 181 -8.61 7.82 -7.62
CA GLU A 181 -8.14 9.19 -7.38
C GLU A 181 -9.30 10.17 -7.29
N TRP A 182 -10.32 10.01 -8.13
CA TRP A 182 -11.49 10.88 -8.11
C TRP A 182 -12.18 10.80 -6.75
N ASP A 183 -12.46 11.96 -6.19
CA ASP A 183 -13.14 12.13 -4.92
C ASP A 183 -14.51 12.75 -5.19
N ASP A 184 -15.57 11.97 -4.95
CA ASP A 184 -16.95 12.40 -5.19
C ASP A 184 -17.41 13.48 -4.20
N GLU A 185 -16.82 13.58 -3.02
CA GLU A 185 -17.20 14.56 -1.99
C GLU A 185 -16.65 15.95 -2.35
N THR A 186 -15.40 16.00 -2.80
CA THR A 186 -14.72 17.26 -3.12
C THR A 186 -14.78 17.63 -4.60
N GLY A 187 -15.11 16.68 -5.48
CA GLY A 187 -15.05 16.86 -6.94
C GLY A 187 -13.62 17.06 -7.46
N ARG A 188 -12.62 16.60 -6.70
CA ARG A 188 -11.18 16.79 -6.97
C ARG A 188 -10.47 15.45 -7.04
N ILE A 189 -9.20 15.51 -7.42
CA ILE A 189 -8.30 14.35 -7.42
C ILE A 189 -7.62 14.27 -6.06
N ASN A 190 -7.84 13.16 -5.35
CA ASN A 190 -6.97 12.74 -4.26
C ASN A 190 -5.64 12.28 -4.87
N TYR A 191 -4.68 13.21 -4.87
CA TYR A 191 -3.37 12.98 -5.44
C TYR A 191 -2.58 11.94 -4.63
N TRP A 192 -2.52 12.12 -3.30
CA TRP A 192 -1.67 11.33 -2.41
C TRP A 192 -2.13 9.89 -2.17
N GLY A 193 -3.44 9.62 -2.25
CA GLY A 193 -3.98 8.27 -2.15
C GLY A 193 -4.28 7.76 -0.74
N TYR A 194 -4.25 8.61 0.30
CA TYR A 194 -4.68 8.22 1.65
C TYR A 194 -6.20 8.12 1.73
N LYS A 195 -6.74 7.01 1.24
CA LYS A 195 -8.16 6.65 1.31
C LYS A 195 -8.31 5.13 1.22
N GLU A 196 -9.52 4.66 1.46
CA GLU A 196 -9.85 3.26 1.23
C GLU A 196 -9.69 2.90 -0.26
N GLY A 197 -9.17 1.70 -0.51
CA GLY A 197 -8.88 1.21 -1.85
C GLY A 197 -8.85 -0.31 -1.93
N PHE A 198 -8.28 -0.82 -3.02
CA PHE A 198 -8.08 -2.24 -3.29
C PHE A 198 -6.69 -2.66 -2.83
N TYR A 199 -6.59 -2.98 -1.54
CA TYR A 199 -5.32 -3.15 -0.85
C TYR A 199 -4.46 -4.32 -1.34
N TYR A 200 -5.02 -5.27 -2.08
CA TYR A 200 -4.28 -6.41 -2.66
C TYR A 200 -3.75 -6.14 -4.08
N ALA A 201 -4.08 -4.99 -4.68
CA ALA A 201 -3.66 -4.64 -6.02
C ALA A 201 -2.63 -3.49 -5.97
N PRO A 202 -1.47 -3.61 -6.62
CA PRO A 202 -0.63 -2.45 -6.90
C PRO A 202 -1.35 -1.49 -7.85
N LYS A 203 -1.13 -0.20 -7.67
CA LYS A 203 -1.91 0.85 -8.35
C LYS A 203 -1.79 0.77 -9.87
N LYS A 204 -2.93 0.53 -10.53
CA LYS A 204 -3.01 0.37 -11.99
C LYS A 204 -2.49 1.60 -12.75
N ALA A 205 -2.87 2.80 -12.30
CA ALA A 205 -2.47 4.06 -12.93
C ALA A 205 -0.98 4.41 -12.76
N TYR A 206 -0.24 3.65 -11.96
CA TYR A 206 1.22 3.76 -11.79
C TYR A 206 2.00 2.70 -12.59
N SER A 207 1.35 1.99 -13.52
CA SER A 207 1.99 1.05 -14.43
C SER A 207 2.21 1.67 -15.81
N TYR A 208 3.40 1.42 -16.37
CA TYR A 208 3.73 1.78 -17.75
C TYR A 208 3.34 0.68 -18.77
N SER A 209 3.52 -0.58 -18.40
CA SER A 209 3.29 -1.78 -19.20
C SER A 209 1.84 -2.26 -19.22
N GLY A 210 1.00 -1.75 -18.31
CA GLY A 210 -0.35 -2.25 -18.06
C GLY A 210 -0.43 -3.40 -17.04
N ASP A 211 0.71 -3.91 -16.58
CA ASP A 211 0.84 -4.91 -15.52
C ASP A 211 1.52 -4.29 -14.27
N PRO A 212 0.73 -3.69 -13.36
CA PRO A 212 1.27 -3.03 -12.18
C PRO A 212 1.90 -4.02 -11.19
N ALA A 213 1.42 -5.26 -11.14
CA ALA A 213 1.96 -6.27 -10.24
C ALA A 213 3.36 -6.70 -10.68
N LYS A 214 3.55 -6.95 -11.98
CA LYS A 214 4.87 -7.25 -12.52
C LYS A 214 5.85 -6.09 -12.31
N GLU A 215 5.46 -4.86 -12.66
CA GLU A 215 6.36 -3.71 -12.50
C GLU A 215 6.73 -3.42 -11.05
N PHE A 216 5.81 -3.63 -10.10
CA PHE A 216 6.12 -3.49 -8.69
C PHE A 216 7.16 -4.53 -8.26
N LYS A 217 7.01 -5.80 -8.66
CA LYS A 217 8.00 -6.85 -8.36
C LYS A 217 9.36 -6.55 -9.00
N GLU A 218 9.38 -6.03 -10.23
CA GLU A 218 10.61 -5.59 -10.90
C GLU A 218 11.28 -4.44 -10.14
N LEU A 219 10.51 -3.49 -9.59
CA LEU A 219 11.03 -2.41 -8.75
C LEU A 219 11.66 -2.97 -7.48
N VAL A 220 10.97 -3.84 -6.74
CA VAL A 220 11.49 -4.45 -5.52
C VAL A 220 12.78 -5.23 -5.80
N LYS A 221 12.77 -6.11 -6.81
CA LYS A 221 13.96 -6.87 -7.22
C LYS A 221 15.13 -5.97 -7.61
N ALA A 222 14.87 -4.86 -8.29
CA ALA A 222 15.89 -3.88 -8.67
C ALA A 222 16.48 -3.12 -7.47
N LEU A 223 15.68 -2.88 -6.43
CA LEU A 223 16.11 -2.32 -5.14
C LEU A 223 16.96 -3.31 -4.37
N HIS A 224 16.48 -4.55 -4.20
CA HIS A 224 17.19 -5.60 -3.47
C HIS A 224 18.57 -5.92 -4.08
N LYS A 225 18.67 -5.94 -5.42
CA LYS A 225 19.96 -6.09 -6.12
C LYS A 225 20.96 -4.98 -5.79
N ARG A 226 20.49 -3.80 -5.36
CA ARG A 226 21.29 -2.66 -4.92
C ARG A 226 21.48 -2.62 -3.40
N GLY A 227 20.98 -3.62 -2.66
CA GLY A 227 20.97 -3.63 -1.21
C GLY A 227 20.03 -2.57 -0.61
N MET A 228 19.04 -2.11 -1.38
CA MET A 228 18.06 -1.11 -0.96
C MET A 228 16.73 -1.78 -0.60
N GLU A 229 16.03 -1.22 0.37
CA GLU A 229 14.73 -1.69 0.84
C GLU A 229 13.58 -0.85 0.28
N ILE A 230 12.37 -1.42 0.32
CA ILE A 230 11.12 -0.71 0.04
C ILE A 230 10.19 -0.71 1.25
N CYS A 231 9.66 0.47 1.57
CA CYS A 231 8.59 0.68 2.54
C CYS A 231 7.31 1.12 1.84
N MET A 232 6.18 0.52 2.21
CA MET A 232 4.86 0.88 1.68
C MET A 232 4.01 1.57 2.74
N GLN A 233 3.50 2.76 2.43
CA GLN A 233 2.47 3.38 3.26
C GLN A 233 1.09 2.78 2.97
N PHE A 234 0.39 2.43 4.05
CA PHE A 234 -0.99 1.99 4.03
C PHE A 234 -1.84 2.89 4.91
N TYR A 235 -2.95 3.39 4.37
CA TYR A 235 -4.01 4.00 5.16
C TYR A 235 -5.16 3.02 5.29
N PHE A 236 -5.61 2.76 6.52
CA PHE A 236 -6.79 1.98 6.81
C PHE A 236 -7.86 2.85 7.44
N ALA A 237 -9.10 2.73 6.94
CA ALA A 237 -10.25 3.41 7.51
C ALA A 237 -10.50 2.95 8.96
N PRO A 238 -11.14 3.78 9.81
CA PRO A 238 -11.33 3.48 11.23
C PRO A 238 -11.96 2.10 11.52
N ASP A 239 -12.94 1.68 10.73
CA ASP A 239 -13.67 0.43 10.92
C ASP A 239 -13.13 -0.73 10.05
N TYR A 240 -11.93 -0.57 9.48
CA TYR A 240 -11.35 -1.61 8.63
C TYR A 240 -10.98 -2.86 9.46
N PRO A 241 -11.35 -4.09 9.03
CA PRO A 241 -11.17 -5.27 9.86
C PRO A 241 -9.70 -5.57 10.19
N GLU A 242 -9.35 -5.66 11.48
CA GLU A 242 -7.97 -5.92 11.94
C GLU A 242 -7.35 -7.20 11.36
N SER A 243 -8.15 -8.25 11.22
CA SER A 243 -7.72 -9.51 10.59
C SER A 243 -7.37 -9.33 9.12
N GLU A 244 -8.08 -8.46 8.41
CA GLU A 244 -7.83 -8.18 7.00
C GLU A 244 -6.54 -7.37 6.84
N VAL A 245 -6.28 -6.41 7.73
CA VAL A 245 -5.00 -5.69 7.79
C VAL A 245 -3.83 -6.68 7.84
N LEU A 246 -3.87 -7.66 8.76
CA LEU A 246 -2.81 -8.66 8.87
C LEU A 246 -2.64 -9.46 7.57
N GLU A 247 -3.73 -9.90 6.96
CA GLU A 247 -3.70 -10.69 5.71
C GLU A 247 -3.13 -9.88 4.54
N ILE A 248 -3.47 -8.59 4.43
CA ILE A 248 -2.89 -7.67 3.44
C ILE A 248 -1.38 -7.60 3.61
N LEU A 249 -0.88 -7.35 4.82
CA LEU A 249 0.56 -7.23 5.05
C LEU A 249 1.30 -8.54 4.70
N ARG A 250 0.74 -9.68 5.11
CA ARG A 250 1.27 -11.01 4.76
C ARG A 250 1.31 -11.20 3.24
N TYR A 251 0.24 -10.81 2.55
CA TYR A 251 0.16 -10.88 1.10
C TYR A 251 1.27 -10.06 0.42
N TRP A 252 1.51 -8.83 0.87
CA TRP A 252 2.56 -7.97 0.30
C TRP A 252 3.98 -8.48 0.56
N VAL A 253 4.25 -9.03 1.75
CA VAL A 253 5.55 -9.68 2.03
C VAL A 253 5.75 -10.89 1.13
N VAL A 254 4.75 -11.77 1.00
CA VAL A 254 4.89 -13.03 0.24
C VAL A 254 4.92 -12.81 -1.26
N ASN A 255 4.08 -11.92 -1.80
CA ASN A 255 3.89 -11.80 -3.24
C ASN A 255 4.76 -10.71 -3.87
N PHE A 256 5.20 -9.72 -3.07
CA PHE A 256 5.94 -8.56 -3.55
C PHE A 256 7.24 -8.31 -2.80
N HIS A 257 7.59 -9.12 -1.79
CA HIS A 257 8.83 -9.03 -1.01
C HIS A 257 9.05 -7.65 -0.38
N VAL A 258 7.97 -6.99 0.06
CA VAL A 258 8.05 -5.68 0.74
C VAL A 258 8.79 -5.82 2.08
N ASP A 259 9.78 -4.95 2.33
CA ASP A 259 10.63 -4.99 3.53
C ASP A 259 10.02 -4.28 4.74
N ALA A 260 9.18 -3.28 4.48
CA ALA A 260 8.68 -2.38 5.49
C ALA A 260 7.27 -1.86 5.17
N PHE A 261 6.51 -1.56 6.22
CA PHE A 261 5.22 -0.89 6.12
C PHE A 261 5.16 0.30 7.05
N HIS A 262 4.53 1.37 6.58
CA HIS A 262 4.14 2.50 7.43
C HIS A 262 2.61 2.57 7.46
N LEU A 263 2.05 2.21 8.61
CA LEU A 263 0.63 1.95 8.82
C LEU A 263 -0.04 3.16 9.47
N MET A 264 -1.00 3.71 8.76
CA MET A 264 -1.79 4.88 9.15
C MET A 264 -3.26 4.47 9.29
N GLY A 265 -3.95 5.01 10.28
CA GLY A 265 -5.34 4.69 10.59
C GLY A 265 -5.58 4.79 12.09
N LEU A 266 -6.85 4.79 12.52
CA LEU A 266 -7.18 4.93 13.94
C LEU A 266 -6.95 3.63 14.74
N ASN A 267 -7.21 2.48 14.13
CA ASN A 267 -7.25 1.17 14.81
C ASN A 267 -6.25 0.17 14.19
N ILE A 268 -4.96 0.49 14.22
CA ILE A 268 -3.93 -0.41 13.67
C ILE A 268 -3.64 -1.54 14.69
N PRO A 269 -3.81 -2.83 14.34
CA PRO A 269 -3.69 -3.94 15.28
C PRO A 269 -2.22 -4.34 15.53
N MET A 270 -1.41 -3.42 16.07
CA MET A 270 0.04 -3.57 16.21
C MET A 270 0.44 -4.82 17.01
N ARG A 271 -0.33 -5.20 18.04
CA ARG A 271 -0.07 -6.42 18.81
C ARG A 271 -0.23 -7.69 17.96
N LEU A 272 -1.23 -7.73 17.07
CA LEU A 272 -1.47 -8.85 16.17
C LEU A 272 -0.31 -8.95 15.16
N ILE A 273 0.00 -7.84 14.50
CA ILE A 273 1.05 -7.72 13.48
C ILE A 273 2.42 -8.12 14.05
N THR A 274 2.82 -7.54 15.17
CA THR A 274 4.15 -7.80 15.78
C THR A 274 4.30 -9.20 16.38
N SER A 275 3.19 -9.91 16.61
CA SER A 275 3.20 -11.29 17.07
C SER A 275 3.25 -12.31 15.94
N ASP A 276 3.03 -11.87 14.70
CA ASP A 276 2.97 -12.73 13.54
C ASP A 276 4.33 -13.34 13.19
N SER A 277 4.31 -14.59 12.72
CA SER A 277 5.55 -15.29 12.36
C SER A 277 5.99 -15.09 10.92
N LEU A 278 5.08 -14.74 10.01
CA LEU A 278 5.42 -14.47 8.62
C LEU A 278 6.01 -13.07 8.47
N LEU A 279 5.46 -12.09 9.19
CA LEU A 279 5.97 -10.70 9.23
C LEU A 279 7.22 -10.53 10.13
N ALA A 280 7.81 -11.64 10.55
CA ALA A 280 8.93 -11.64 11.46
C ALA A 280 10.18 -11.07 10.78
N GLY A 281 10.59 -9.86 11.17
CA GLY A 281 11.74 -9.15 10.58
C GLY A 281 11.36 -8.04 9.60
N THR A 282 10.11 -7.98 9.15
CA THR A 282 9.54 -6.84 8.43
C THR A 282 9.48 -5.63 9.35
N LYS A 283 9.89 -4.45 8.85
CA LYS A 283 9.81 -3.20 9.62
C LYS A 283 8.37 -2.68 9.62
N ILE A 284 7.84 -2.33 10.78
CA ILE A 284 6.48 -1.80 10.93
C ILE A 284 6.54 -0.42 11.60
N LEU A 285 6.19 0.61 10.85
CA LEU A 285 6.04 1.97 11.35
C LEU A 285 4.57 2.25 11.65
N SER A 286 4.29 2.82 12.81
CA SER A 286 2.95 3.29 13.17
C SER A 286 3.03 4.31 14.30
N ASP A 287 2.03 5.19 14.37
CA ASP A 287 1.86 6.12 15.50
C ASP A 287 1.33 5.41 16.77
N HIS A 288 0.84 4.18 16.64
CA HIS A 288 0.19 3.41 17.72
C HIS A 288 1.10 2.35 18.35
N LEU A 289 2.13 2.78 19.07
CA LEU A 289 3.10 1.87 19.70
C LEU A 289 2.71 1.40 21.11
N GLU A 290 1.64 1.94 21.71
CA GLU A 290 1.26 1.71 23.11
C GLU A 290 0.94 0.25 23.43
N ASN A 291 0.46 -0.51 22.44
CA ASN A 291 0.08 -1.91 22.60
C ASN A 291 1.17 -2.92 22.19
N VAL A 292 2.38 -2.44 21.87
CA VAL A 292 3.51 -3.28 21.45
C VAL A 292 4.23 -3.89 22.65
N ASN A 293 4.50 -5.20 22.61
CA ASN A 293 5.29 -5.89 23.63
C ASN A 293 6.78 -5.91 23.24
N PHE A 294 7.50 -4.85 23.58
CA PHE A 294 8.92 -4.68 23.24
C PHE A 294 9.83 -5.77 23.83
N GLU A 295 9.57 -6.22 25.05
CA GLU A 295 10.33 -7.31 25.69
C GLU A 295 10.26 -8.61 24.92
N LYS A 296 9.06 -8.96 24.42
CA LYS A 296 8.87 -10.14 23.56
C LYS A 296 9.55 -9.95 22.20
N LEU A 297 9.47 -8.74 21.63
CA LEU A 297 10.12 -8.42 20.36
C LEU A 297 11.65 -8.53 20.46
N LYS A 298 12.28 -7.95 21.48
CA LYS A 298 13.73 -8.04 21.71
C LYS A 298 14.23 -9.48 21.87
N LYS A 299 13.44 -10.34 22.51
CA LYS A 299 13.77 -11.78 22.64
C LYS A 299 13.65 -12.51 21.31
N ARG A 300 12.75 -12.06 20.44
CA ARG A 300 12.49 -12.68 19.13
C ARG A 300 13.45 -12.17 18.04
N PHE A 301 13.84 -10.90 18.10
CA PHE A 301 14.60 -10.22 17.05
C PHE A 301 15.81 -9.48 17.61
N LYS A 302 16.96 -9.66 16.95
CA LYS A 302 18.20 -8.95 17.30
C LYS A 302 18.22 -7.49 16.85
N LYS A 303 17.38 -7.13 15.87
CA LYS A 303 17.24 -5.78 15.31
C LYS A 303 15.87 -5.19 15.68
N ARG A 304 15.78 -3.87 15.68
CA ARG A 304 14.52 -3.13 15.82
C ARG A 304 13.68 -3.35 14.57
N VAL A 305 12.45 -3.81 14.75
CA VAL A 305 11.48 -4.12 13.68
C VAL A 305 10.24 -3.25 13.76
N VAL A 306 10.13 -2.41 14.78
CA VAL A 306 9.06 -1.43 14.93
C VAL A 306 9.67 -0.03 15.01
N GLY A 307 8.94 0.96 14.52
CA GLY A 307 9.36 2.35 14.62
C GLY A 307 8.21 3.33 14.46
N PHE A 308 8.51 4.61 14.52
CA PHE A 308 7.53 5.67 14.27
C PHE A 308 8.21 6.91 13.68
N TYR A 309 7.40 7.78 13.08
CA TYR A 309 7.82 9.08 12.60
C TYR A 309 7.92 10.09 13.75
N ASN A 310 9.12 10.60 14.01
CA ASN A 310 9.33 11.55 15.09
C ASN A 310 8.93 12.96 14.65
N ASP A 311 7.62 13.21 14.56
CA ASP A 311 7.06 14.50 14.12
C ASP A 311 7.60 15.68 14.96
N ASP A 312 7.88 15.45 16.25
CA ASP A 312 8.42 16.47 17.15
C ASP A 312 9.84 16.92 16.79
N PHE A 313 10.62 16.08 16.09
CA PHE A 313 12.00 16.39 15.73
C PHE A 313 12.12 17.64 14.87
N GLN A 314 11.13 17.89 14.02
CA GLN A 314 11.18 18.99 13.05
C GLN A 314 11.13 20.36 13.75
N TYR A 315 10.35 20.51 14.83
CA TYR A 315 10.09 21.83 15.42
C TYR A 315 11.34 22.53 15.97
N PRO A 316 12.13 21.93 16.89
CA PRO A 316 13.29 22.63 17.45
C PRO A 316 14.36 22.89 16.40
N LEU A 317 14.55 21.98 15.43
CA LEU A 317 15.52 22.21 14.35
C LEU A 317 15.07 23.34 13.42
N ARG A 318 13.79 23.41 13.05
CA ARG A 318 13.26 24.51 12.24
C ARG A 318 13.42 25.85 12.94
N ARG A 319 13.10 25.90 14.24
CA ARG A 319 13.28 27.08 15.09
C ARG A 319 14.75 27.49 15.20
N LEU A 320 15.66 26.52 15.34
CA LEU A 320 17.09 26.79 15.33
C LEU A 320 17.56 27.38 14.00
N ILE A 321 17.12 26.83 12.86
CA ILE A 321 17.50 27.31 11.50
C ILE A 321 17.03 28.74 11.26
N LYS A 322 15.83 29.11 11.71
CA LYS A 322 15.32 30.50 11.62
C LYS A 322 15.84 31.42 12.74
N SER A 323 16.80 30.96 13.54
CA SER A 323 17.47 31.72 14.61
C SER A 323 16.57 32.13 15.78
N ASP A 324 15.58 31.31 16.15
CA ASP A 324 14.88 31.48 17.43
C ASP A 324 15.86 31.29 18.60
N GLU A 325 15.70 32.09 19.66
CA GLU A 325 16.53 31.98 20.86
C GLU A 325 16.27 30.66 21.62
N GLY A 326 17.30 30.14 22.30
CA GLY A 326 17.17 29.02 23.24
C GLY A 326 17.07 27.61 22.63
N GLN A 327 17.20 27.45 21.31
CA GLN A 327 16.92 26.16 20.64
C GLN A 327 18.06 25.12 20.73
N VAL A 328 19.30 25.53 21.05
CA VAL A 328 20.48 24.65 21.03
C VAL A 328 20.32 23.45 21.96
N SER A 329 19.92 23.69 23.22
CA SER A 329 19.78 22.62 24.22
C SER A 329 18.69 21.61 23.83
N GLU A 330 17.57 22.09 23.29
CA GLU A 330 16.46 21.24 22.85
C GLU A 330 16.86 20.38 21.64
N CYS A 331 17.53 20.97 20.64
CA CYS A 331 18.07 20.23 19.50
C CYS A 331 19.06 19.14 19.93
N LEU A 332 20.01 19.47 20.82
CA LEU A 332 20.97 18.50 21.35
C LEU A 332 20.29 17.36 22.11
N SER A 333 19.22 17.66 22.86
CA SER A 333 18.41 16.64 23.55
C SER A 333 17.77 15.69 22.54
N MET A 334 17.13 16.23 21.50
CA MET A 334 16.47 15.43 20.46
C MET A 334 17.45 14.55 19.68
N LEU A 335 18.61 15.08 19.28
CA LEU A 335 19.64 14.33 18.57
C LEU A 335 20.20 13.15 19.38
N ARG A 336 20.18 13.25 20.71
CA ARG A 336 20.66 12.20 21.62
C ARG A 336 19.56 11.23 22.07
N SER A 337 18.29 11.55 21.81
CA SER A 337 17.13 10.79 22.25
C SER A 337 16.84 9.60 21.32
N ASN A 338 17.70 8.58 21.38
CA ASN A 338 17.58 7.36 20.58
C ASN A 338 17.20 6.18 21.48
N PRO A 339 15.96 5.68 21.41
CA PRO A 339 15.49 4.55 22.22
C PRO A 339 16.05 3.22 21.69
N GLU A 340 16.25 2.28 22.61
CA GLU A 340 16.75 0.94 22.28
C GLU A 340 15.68 0.03 21.67
N ASP A 341 14.39 0.32 21.93
CA ASP A 341 13.29 -0.62 21.71
C ASP A 341 12.71 -0.55 20.29
N PHE A 342 12.80 0.63 19.67
CA PHE A 342 12.15 0.93 18.38
C PHE A 342 12.94 1.98 17.59
N GLY A 343 12.74 1.98 16.27
CA GLY A 343 13.31 2.98 15.38
C GLY A 343 12.58 4.31 15.48
N ARG A 344 13.30 5.42 15.31
CA ARG A 344 12.70 6.76 15.16
C ARG A 344 13.13 7.34 13.83
N ILE A 345 12.16 7.68 12.98
CA ILE A 345 12.44 8.39 11.73
C ILE A 345 12.41 9.88 12.01
N ASN A 346 13.60 10.49 12.03
CA ASN A 346 13.75 11.93 12.19
C ASN A 346 13.71 12.60 10.82
N PHE A 347 12.93 13.67 10.68
CA PHE A 347 12.78 14.39 9.43
C PHE A 347 12.56 15.89 9.68
N LEU A 348 12.84 16.71 8.66
CA LEU A 348 12.65 18.18 8.70
C LEU A 348 11.45 18.65 7.89
N SER A 349 11.02 17.86 6.91
CA SER A 349 9.90 18.15 6.02
C SER A 349 9.34 16.82 5.52
N SER A 350 8.04 16.80 5.22
CA SER A 350 7.34 15.64 4.70
C SER A 350 6.35 16.10 3.62
N TYR A 351 5.54 15.18 3.11
CA TYR A 351 4.41 15.54 2.26
C TYR A 351 3.31 16.33 2.99
N ARG A 352 3.31 16.32 4.33
CA ARG A 352 2.47 17.17 5.17
C ARG A 352 3.23 18.46 5.50
N GLY A 353 2.59 19.60 5.22
CA GLY A 353 3.13 20.93 5.48
C GLY A 353 4.12 21.40 4.40
N PHE A 354 5.01 22.31 4.77
CA PHE A 354 5.97 22.90 3.84
C PHE A 354 7.04 21.94 3.36
N THR A 355 7.46 22.13 2.10
CA THR A 355 8.73 21.60 1.60
C THR A 355 9.90 22.26 2.32
N LEU A 356 11.10 21.68 2.23
CA LEU A 356 12.31 22.31 2.79
C LEU A 356 12.58 23.71 2.21
N MET A 357 12.22 23.96 0.95
CA MET A 357 12.40 25.26 0.31
C MET A 357 11.35 26.26 0.79
N ASP A 358 10.09 25.85 0.88
CA ASP A 358 9.00 26.74 1.29
C ASP A 358 9.17 27.18 2.75
N MET A 359 9.69 26.28 3.60
CA MET A 359 10.02 26.55 4.99
C MET A 359 10.95 27.76 5.20
N VAL A 360 11.77 28.11 4.20
CA VAL A 360 12.67 29.29 4.23
C VAL A 360 12.24 30.39 3.25
N SER A 361 11.13 30.22 2.56
CA SER A 361 10.63 31.15 1.53
C SER A 361 9.32 31.82 1.93
N TYR A 362 8.53 31.20 2.82
CA TYR A 362 7.21 31.67 3.21
C TYR A 362 7.05 31.68 4.73
N ASP A 363 6.36 32.72 5.23
CA ASP A 363 5.99 32.83 6.64
C ASP A 363 4.66 32.12 6.97
N ARG A 364 3.81 31.91 5.95
CA ARG A 364 2.44 31.38 6.10
C ARG A 364 2.08 30.48 4.93
N LYS A 365 1.20 29.51 5.18
CA LYS A 365 0.65 28.63 4.15
C LYS A 365 -0.15 29.41 3.10
N HIS A 366 -0.17 28.88 1.88
CA HIS A 366 -0.91 29.42 0.73
C HIS A 366 -1.66 28.27 0.06
N ASN A 367 -2.77 27.87 0.69
CA ASN A 367 -3.56 26.68 0.33
C ASN A 367 -4.87 27.04 -0.38
N GLU A 368 -5.03 28.28 -0.86
CA GLU A 368 -6.29 28.78 -1.42
C GLU A 368 -6.79 27.91 -2.60
N GLU A 369 -5.87 27.33 -3.37
CA GLU A 369 -6.19 26.44 -4.51
C GLU A 369 -6.83 25.11 -4.10
N ASN A 370 -6.70 24.71 -2.83
CA ASN A 370 -7.33 23.49 -2.29
C ASN A 370 -8.86 23.64 -2.21
N GLY A 371 -9.37 24.87 -2.20
CA GLY A 371 -10.81 25.15 -2.18
C GLY A 371 -11.45 25.16 -0.79
N GLU A 372 -10.65 25.23 0.26
CA GLU A 372 -11.10 25.30 1.67
C GLU A 372 -10.87 26.68 2.29
N ASP A 373 -10.66 27.71 1.46
CA ASP A 373 -10.38 29.10 1.88
C ASP A 373 -9.16 29.23 2.80
N GLY A 374 -8.15 28.37 2.59
CA GLY A 374 -6.93 28.33 3.40
C GLY A 374 -7.13 27.81 4.83
N ARG A 375 -8.25 27.15 5.13
CA ARG A 375 -8.51 26.57 6.47
C ARG A 375 -7.81 25.23 6.69
N ASP A 376 -7.43 24.55 5.62
CA ASP A 376 -6.72 23.29 5.64
C ASP A 376 -5.22 23.46 5.96
N GLY A 377 -4.58 22.37 6.41
CA GLY A 377 -3.16 22.34 6.77
C GLY A 377 -2.82 23.02 8.09
N SER A 378 -1.65 22.70 8.63
CA SER A 378 -1.10 23.33 9.85
C SER A 378 -0.56 24.73 9.54
N ASP A 379 -0.73 25.66 10.48
CA ASP A 379 -0.15 27.01 10.42
C ASP A 379 1.35 27.05 10.75
#